data_AF-A0A6G0HGA7-F1
#
_entry.id   AF-A0A6G0HGA7-F1
#
_cell.length_a   1.000
_cell.length_b   1.000
_cell.length_c   1.000
_cell.angle_alpha   90.00
_cell.angle_beta   90.00
_cell.angle_gamma   90.00
#
_symmetry.space_group_name_H-M   'P 1'
#
loop_
_entity.id
_entity.type
_entity.pdbx_description
1 polymer ?
#
loop_
_entity_poly.entity_id
_entity_poly.type
_entity_poly.pdbx_seq_one_letter_code
_entity_poly.pdbx_strand_id
1 'polypeptide(L)'
;MDVTDLKAEILTTLEADIAMLIGSELKAAVADDFQNITAAIRSDVETMKATVLHMEQGLSSCSDDVSSLLTKVGKLEMERPTAQKPRRQTLGHRKVHYYQDCADILRCARESGQLRFNGTDISIFPDYPPSVVQARSAFGEHGSGSPIMELKKRFQNPGEAMAYVKAKILPDFLKD
;
A
#
# COMPACT_ATOMS: atom_id res chain seq x y z
N MET A 1 24.45 25.75 104.17
CA MET A 1 23.65 25.56 102.96
C MET A 1 22.20 25.58 103.39
N ASP A 2 21.45 26.57 102.92
CA ASP A 2 20.02 26.67 103.25
C ASP A 2 19.23 25.64 102.43
N VAL A 3 18.06 25.25 102.94
CA VAL A 3 17.12 24.34 102.24
C VAL A 3 16.72 24.92 100.87
N THR A 4 16.71 26.25 100.75
CA THR A 4 16.44 26.96 99.50
C THR A 4 17.55 26.74 98.47
N ASP A 5 18.82 26.80 98.88
CA ASP A 5 19.98 26.53 98.02
C ASP A 5 19.96 25.09 97.50
N LEU A 6 19.69 24.12 98.38
CA LEU A 6 19.62 22.70 98.02
C LEU A 6 18.49 22.40 97.05
N LYS A 7 17.33 23.02 97.28
CA LYS A 7 16.19 22.89 96.36
C LYS A 7 16.53 23.46 94.98
N ALA A 8 17.21 24.60 94.91
CA ALA A 8 17.61 25.21 93.65
C ALA A 8 18.60 24.31 92.88
N GLU A 9 19.61 23.77 93.56
CA GLU A 9 20.60 22.87 92.95
C GLU A 9 19.97 21.55 92.44
N ILE A 10 19.04 20.97 93.20
CA ILE A 10 18.30 19.78 92.75
C ILE A 10 17.45 20.11 91.52
N LEU A 11 16.73 21.24 91.53
CA LEU A 11 15.90 21.64 90.40
C LEU A 11 16.74 21.87 89.14
N THR A 12 17.85 22.60 89.23
CA THR A 12 18.71 22.86 88.06
C THR A 12 19.34 21.58 87.51
N THR A 13 19.75 20.66 88.39
CA THR A 13 20.31 19.36 87.98
C THR A 13 19.24 18.52 87.28
N LEU A 14 18.04 18.45 87.85
CA LEU A 14 16.95 17.65 87.30
C LEU A 14 16.46 18.22 85.95
N GLU A 15 16.38 19.55 85.82
CA GLU A 15 16.05 20.22 84.56
C GLU A 15 17.08 19.93 83.47
N ALA A 16 18.38 19.95 83.82
CA ALA A 16 19.45 19.62 82.89
C ALA A 16 19.40 18.15 82.45
N ASP A 17 19.22 17.22 83.39
CA ASP A 17 19.16 15.79 83.11
C ASP A 17 17.95 15.43 82.25
N ILE A 18 16.78 15.99 82.53
CA ILE A 18 15.56 15.78 81.73
C ILE A 18 15.78 16.30 80.30
N ALA A 19 16.36 17.49 80.14
CA ALA A 19 16.64 18.05 78.83
C ALA A 19 17.62 17.17 78.03
N MET A 20 18.66 16.65 78.68
CA MET A 20 19.61 15.74 78.06
C MET A 20 18.96 14.42 77.65
N LEU A 21 18.18 13.81 78.54
CA LEU A 21 17.51 12.54 78.28
C LEU A 21 16.57 12.67 77.07
N ILE A 22 15.65 13.64 77.12
CA ILE A 22 14.69 13.92 76.02
C ILE A 22 15.43 14.22 74.72
N GLY A 23 16.47 15.06 74.77
CA GLY A 23 17.24 15.43 73.58
C GLY A 23 17.95 14.23 72.95
N SER A 24 18.52 13.35 73.77
CA SER A 24 19.22 12.15 73.28
C SER A 24 18.27 11.10 72.72
N GLU A 25 17.15 10.82 73.39
CA GLU A 25 16.16 9.85 72.95
C GLU A 25 15.43 10.30 71.69
N LEU A 26 15.00 11.56 71.61
CA LEU A 26 14.38 12.10 70.40
C LEU A 26 15.36 12.08 69.23
N LYS A 27 16.61 12.46 69.44
CA LYS A 27 17.63 12.43 68.38
C LYS A 27 17.88 11.00 67.89
N ALA A 28 17.94 10.02 68.79
CA ALA A 28 18.13 8.62 68.45
C ALA A 28 16.93 8.08 67.65
N ALA A 29 15.70 8.30 68.13
CA ALA A 29 14.48 7.86 67.46
C ALA A 29 14.35 8.46 66.05
N VAL A 30 14.58 9.76 65.91
CA VAL A 30 14.55 10.44 64.61
C VAL A 30 15.63 9.90 63.66
N ALA A 31 16.84 9.63 64.17
CA ALA A 31 17.90 9.06 63.35
C ALA A 31 17.56 7.64 62.86
N ASP A 32 16.97 6.82 63.71
CA ASP A 32 16.53 5.47 63.35
C ASP A 32 15.42 5.51 62.28
N ASP A 33 14.39 6.33 62.48
CA ASP A 33 13.30 6.50 61.51
C ASP A 33 13.82 6.98 60.15
N PHE A 34 14.73 7.96 60.12
CA PHE A 34 15.34 8.42 58.86
C PHE A 34 16.17 7.33 58.19
N GLN A 35 16.90 6.51 58.95
CA GLN A 35 17.67 5.39 58.40
C GLN A 35 16.73 4.33 57.81
N ASN A 36 15.65 3.99 58.52
CA ASN A 36 14.63 3.04 58.08
C ASN A 36 13.95 3.52 56.78
N ILE A 37 13.50 4.77 56.74
CA ILE A 37 12.91 5.39 55.54
C ILE A 37 13.91 5.39 54.39
N THR A 38 15.17 5.75 54.64
CA THR A 38 16.22 5.77 53.61
C THR A 38 16.46 4.37 53.04
N ALA A 39 16.48 3.35 53.89
CA ALA A 39 16.65 1.96 53.48
C ALA A 39 15.46 1.48 52.63
N ALA A 40 14.23 1.79 53.05
CA ALA A 40 13.01 1.46 52.30
C ALA A 40 12.99 2.13 50.93
N ILE A 41 13.22 3.45 50.85
CA ILE A 41 13.26 4.19 49.58
C ILE A 41 14.33 3.62 48.65
N ARG A 42 15.53 3.31 49.17
CA ARG A 42 16.60 2.72 48.36
C ARG A 42 16.17 1.36 47.78
N SER A 43 15.52 0.53 48.60
CA SER A 43 15.00 -0.77 48.15
C SER A 43 13.96 -0.62 47.04
N ASP A 44 13.03 0.31 47.19
CA ASP A 44 12.00 0.59 46.18
C ASP A 44 12.61 1.11 44.88
N VAL A 45 13.60 2.01 44.96
CA VAL A 45 14.31 2.53 43.80
C VAL A 45 15.05 1.43 43.04
N GLU A 46 15.72 0.49 43.73
CA GLU A 46 16.37 -0.65 43.06
C GLU A 46 15.34 -1.59 42.40
N THR A 47 14.18 -1.79 43.03
CA THR A 47 13.09 -2.60 42.45
C THR A 47 12.49 -1.93 41.21
N MET A 48 12.26 -0.62 41.27
CA MET A 48 11.82 0.18 40.13
C MET A 48 12.84 0.13 38.99
N LYS A 49 14.13 0.29 39.30
CA LYS A 49 15.22 0.22 38.32
C LYS A 49 15.28 -1.15 37.64
N ALA A 50 15.12 -2.24 38.39
CA ALA A 50 15.05 -3.59 37.80
C ALA A 50 13.86 -3.74 36.85
N THR A 51 12.69 -3.19 37.23
CA THR A 51 11.48 -3.22 36.39
C THR A 51 11.67 -2.41 35.11
N VAL A 52 12.25 -1.20 35.20
CA VAL A 52 12.55 -0.36 34.04
C VAL A 52 13.52 -1.05 33.09
N LEU A 53 14.59 -1.67 33.60
CA LEU A 53 15.52 -2.44 32.78
C LEU A 53 14.83 -3.59 32.04
N HIS A 54 13.95 -4.33 32.71
CA HIS A 54 13.18 -5.40 32.07
C HIS A 54 12.26 -4.85 30.97
N MET A 55 11.64 -3.69 31.18
CA MET A 55 10.83 -3.02 30.16
C MET A 55 11.69 -2.59 28.95
N GLU A 56 12.86 -1.98 29.18
CA GLU A 56 13.77 -1.57 28.11
C GLU A 56 14.23 -2.76 27.26
N GLN A 57 14.55 -3.89 27.90
CA GLN A 57 14.92 -5.12 27.20
C GLN A 57 13.76 -5.66 26.36
N GLY A 58 12.55 -5.70 26.92
CA GLY A 58 11.35 -6.14 26.20
C GLY A 58 11.02 -5.24 25.00
N LEU A 59 11.15 -3.93 25.16
CA LEU A 59 10.95 -2.95 24.07
C LEU A 59 12.01 -3.10 22.97
N SER A 60 13.27 -3.36 23.33
CA SER A 60 14.34 -3.65 22.36
C SER A 60 14.02 -4.89 21.55
N SER A 61 13.65 -6.00 22.21
CA SER A 61 13.29 -7.25 21.52
C SER A 61 12.08 -7.06 20.59
N CYS A 62 11.06 -6.33 21.05
CA CYS A 62 9.88 -6.03 20.23
C CYS A 62 10.25 -5.17 19.00
N SER A 63 11.13 -4.17 19.19
CA SER A 63 11.65 -3.34 18.09
C SER A 63 12.40 -4.17 17.04
N ASP A 64 13.19 -5.15 17.48
CA ASP A 64 13.92 -6.07 16.60
C ASP A 64 12.96 -6.97 15.80
N ASP A 65 11.94 -7.52 16.47
CA ASP A 65 10.90 -8.34 15.84
C ASP A 65 10.10 -7.55 14.80
N VAL A 66 9.74 -6.30 15.11
CA VAL A 66 9.03 -5.41 14.18
C VAL A 66 9.93 -5.08 12.99
N SER A 67 11.21 -4.77 13.19
CA SER A 67 12.19 -4.54 12.12
C SER A 67 12.33 -5.76 11.20
N SER A 68 12.41 -6.96 11.79
CA SER A 68 12.44 -8.23 11.07
C SER A 68 11.16 -8.47 10.26
N LEU A 69 10.01 -8.19 10.86
CA LEU A 69 8.71 -8.32 10.20
C LEU A 69 8.56 -7.33 9.04
N LEU A 70 8.93 -6.06 9.23
CA LEU A 70 8.93 -5.05 8.18
C LEU A 70 9.78 -5.48 6.99
N THR A 71 10.96 -6.07 7.26
CA THR A 71 11.82 -6.63 6.20
C THR A 71 11.13 -7.78 5.46
N LYS A 72 10.49 -8.72 6.18
CA LYS A 72 9.75 -9.84 5.56
C LYS A 72 8.56 -9.34 4.74
N VAL A 73 7.76 -8.42 5.27
CA VAL A 73 6.64 -7.81 4.57
C VAL A 73 7.11 -7.08 3.32
N GLY A 74 8.23 -6.33 3.40
CA GLY A 74 8.84 -5.69 2.23
C GLY A 74 9.20 -6.69 1.13
N LYS A 75 9.83 -7.82 1.49
CA LYS A 75 10.13 -8.90 0.53
C LYS A 75 8.86 -9.49 -0.07
N LEU A 76 7.84 -9.75 0.75
CA LEU A 76 6.56 -10.28 0.29
C LEU A 76 5.81 -9.31 -0.65
N GLU A 77 5.86 -8.00 -0.38
CA GLU A 77 5.30 -6.99 -1.28
C GLU A 77 6.06 -6.93 -2.62
N MET A 78 7.38 -7.13 -2.62
CA MET A 78 8.16 -7.27 -3.86
C MET A 78 7.87 -8.58 -4.61
N GLU A 79 7.64 -9.66 -3.87
CA GLU A 79 7.22 -10.98 -4.38
C GLU A 79 5.71 -11.05 -4.72
N ARG A 80 5.00 -9.92 -4.61
CA ARG A 80 3.63 -9.75 -5.07
C ARG A 80 3.67 -9.12 -6.47
N PRO A 81 4.09 -9.83 -7.55
CA PRO A 81 3.80 -9.33 -8.88
C PRO A 81 2.29 -9.32 -8.96
N THR A 82 1.70 -8.14 -9.03
CA THR A 82 0.39 -7.84 -9.62
C THR A 82 -0.36 -9.09 -10.10
N ALA A 83 -0.89 -9.89 -9.17
CA ALA A 83 -1.79 -11.00 -9.50
C ALA A 83 -3.18 -10.47 -9.88
N GLN A 84 -3.26 -9.19 -10.26
CA GLN A 84 -4.24 -8.73 -11.20
C GLN A 84 -3.75 -9.13 -12.59
N LYS A 85 -4.02 -10.39 -12.99
CA LYS A 85 -4.15 -10.69 -14.42
C LYS A 85 -5.06 -9.57 -14.97
N PRO A 86 -4.69 -8.85 -16.05
CA PRO A 86 -5.65 -7.97 -16.70
C PRO A 86 -6.89 -8.84 -16.89
N ARG A 87 -8.05 -8.41 -16.35
CA ARG A 87 -9.31 -9.11 -16.59
C ARG A 87 -9.29 -9.38 -18.09
N ARG A 88 -9.24 -10.66 -18.49
CA ARG A 88 -9.32 -11.02 -19.90
C ARG A 88 -10.54 -10.23 -20.39
N GLN A 89 -10.32 -9.21 -21.21
CA GLN A 89 -11.42 -8.60 -21.93
C GLN A 89 -11.91 -9.74 -22.80
N THR A 90 -12.98 -10.38 -22.36
CA THR A 90 -13.48 -11.58 -23.01
C THR A 90 -13.91 -11.15 -24.40
N LEU A 91 -13.16 -11.55 -25.42
CA LEU A 91 -13.52 -11.29 -26.81
C LEU A 91 -14.83 -12.04 -27.07
N GLY A 92 -15.94 -11.30 -27.12
CA GLY A 92 -17.26 -11.88 -27.38
C GLY A 92 -17.42 -12.18 -28.86
N HIS A 93 -17.45 -13.46 -29.23
CA HIS A 93 -17.72 -13.87 -30.60
C HIS A 93 -19.22 -14.05 -30.78
N ARG A 94 -19.83 -13.30 -31.72
CA ARG A 94 -21.24 -13.47 -32.09
C ARG A 94 -21.36 -13.81 -33.56
N LYS A 95 -22.03 -14.92 -33.86
CA LYS A 95 -22.46 -15.28 -35.21
C LYS A 95 -23.83 -14.65 -35.44
N VAL A 96 -23.94 -13.82 -36.46
CA VAL A 96 -25.23 -13.32 -36.95
C VAL A 96 -25.68 -14.23 -38.09
N HIS A 97 -26.97 -14.56 -38.13
CA HIS A 97 -27.52 -15.50 -39.10
C HIS A 97 -27.49 -14.96 -40.53
N TYR A 98 -27.68 -13.64 -40.72
CA TYR A 98 -27.68 -13.00 -42.03
C TYR A 98 -26.40 -12.19 -42.26
N TYR A 99 -25.82 -12.35 -43.45
CA TYR A 99 -24.62 -11.63 -43.86
C TYR A 99 -24.87 -10.11 -43.95
N GLN A 100 -26.07 -9.71 -44.38
CA GLN A 100 -26.46 -8.29 -44.49
C GLN A 100 -26.40 -7.61 -43.13
N ASP A 101 -26.98 -8.21 -42.10
CA ASP A 101 -26.92 -7.72 -40.72
C ASP A 101 -25.48 -7.58 -40.23
N CYS A 102 -24.62 -8.58 -40.48
CA CYS A 102 -23.19 -8.50 -40.17
C CYS A 102 -22.52 -7.28 -40.84
N ALA A 103 -22.76 -7.11 -42.14
CA ALA A 103 -22.15 -6.04 -42.93
C ALA A 103 -22.63 -4.66 -42.46
N ASP A 104 -23.93 -4.53 -42.16
CA ASP A 104 -24.54 -3.31 -41.66
C ASP A 104 -24.03 -2.94 -40.27
N ILE A 105 -23.96 -3.91 -39.33
CA ILE A 105 -23.40 -3.69 -37.98
C ILE A 105 -21.95 -3.21 -38.08
N LEU A 106 -21.14 -3.85 -38.93
CA LEU A 106 -19.74 -3.48 -39.11
C LEU A 106 -19.58 -2.10 -39.77
N ARG A 107 -20.48 -1.73 -40.71
CA ARG A 107 -20.51 -0.39 -41.32
C ARG A 107 -20.86 0.66 -40.26
N CYS A 108 -21.96 0.46 -39.55
CA CYS A 108 -22.42 1.36 -38.48
C CYS A 108 -21.34 1.54 -37.40
N ALA A 109 -20.66 0.46 -37.00
CA ALA A 109 -19.59 0.51 -36.00
C ALA A 109 -18.43 1.42 -36.43
N ARG A 110 -18.08 1.45 -37.73
CA ARG A 110 -17.01 2.31 -38.27
C ARG A 110 -17.44 3.75 -38.42
N GLU A 111 -18.64 3.97 -38.92
CA GLU A 111 -19.20 5.33 -39.13
C GLU A 111 -19.44 6.05 -37.80
N SER A 112 -19.76 5.30 -36.76
CA SER A 112 -20.01 5.83 -35.41
C SER A 112 -18.73 6.17 -34.63
N GLY A 113 -17.56 5.70 -35.05
CA GLY A 113 -16.29 5.95 -34.36
C GLY A 113 -16.18 5.25 -33.00
N GLN A 114 -16.18 6.01 -31.90
CA GLN A 114 -16.03 5.46 -30.54
C GLN A 114 -17.36 4.89 -30.03
N LEU A 115 -17.46 3.56 -29.96
CA LEU A 115 -18.62 2.87 -29.40
C LEU A 115 -18.51 2.73 -27.89
N ARG A 116 -19.61 2.94 -27.16
CA ARG A 116 -19.68 2.80 -25.70
C ARG A 116 -20.82 1.87 -25.30
N PHE A 117 -20.54 0.95 -24.39
CA PHE A 117 -21.52 0.09 -23.75
C PHE A 117 -21.35 0.14 -22.24
N ASN A 118 -22.39 0.53 -21.49
CA ASN A 118 -22.35 0.74 -20.04
C ASN A 118 -21.18 1.63 -19.58
N GLY A 119 -20.93 2.72 -20.30
CA GLY A 119 -19.84 3.66 -20.01
C GLY A 119 -18.42 3.12 -20.34
N THR A 120 -18.31 1.92 -20.89
CA THR A 120 -17.05 1.31 -21.31
C THR A 120 -16.91 1.39 -22.83
N ASP A 121 -15.73 1.79 -23.30
CA ASP A 121 -15.42 1.79 -24.74
C ASP A 121 -15.34 0.35 -25.26
N ILE A 122 -16.03 0.10 -26.37
CA ILE A 122 -16.02 -1.21 -27.04
C ILE A 122 -15.59 -1.06 -28.49
N SER A 123 -15.06 -2.14 -29.05
CA SER A 123 -14.68 -2.21 -30.45
C SER A 123 -15.27 -3.46 -31.08
N ILE A 124 -15.75 -3.33 -32.32
CA ILE A 124 -16.39 -4.43 -33.07
C ILE A 124 -15.59 -4.62 -34.35
N PHE A 125 -15.06 -5.82 -34.54
CA PHE A 125 -14.28 -6.19 -35.71
C PHE A 125 -14.77 -7.52 -36.30
N PRO A 126 -14.60 -7.74 -37.61
CA PRO A 126 -14.87 -9.03 -38.20
C PRO A 126 -13.87 -10.07 -37.68
N ASP A 127 -14.36 -11.29 -37.44
CA ASP A 127 -13.53 -12.43 -37.07
C ASP A 127 -12.91 -13.04 -38.35
N TYR A 128 -11.69 -12.62 -38.66
CA TYR A 128 -10.94 -13.08 -39.82
C TYR A 128 -10.00 -14.22 -39.45
N PRO A 129 -9.82 -15.25 -40.32
CA PRO A 129 -8.79 -16.24 -40.12
C PRO A 129 -7.39 -15.59 -40.16
N PRO A 130 -6.37 -16.19 -39.50
CA PRO A 130 -5.04 -15.60 -39.36
C PRO A 130 -4.38 -15.16 -40.68
N SER A 131 -4.59 -15.91 -41.77
CA SER A 131 -4.08 -15.57 -43.10
C SER A 131 -4.63 -14.25 -43.64
N VAL A 132 -5.90 -13.97 -43.39
CA VAL A 132 -6.57 -12.73 -43.82
C VAL A 132 -6.13 -11.56 -42.94
N VAL A 133 -5.95 -11.78 -41.63
CA VAL A 133 -5.40 -10.76 -40.72
C VAL A 133 -4.00 -10.36 -41.16
N GLN A 134 -3.12 -11.34 -41.41
CA GLN A 134 -1.75 -11.09 -41.86
C GLN A 134 -1.70 -10.32 -43.17
N ALA A 135 -2.50 -10.72 -44.16
CA ALA A 135 -2.60 -9.99 -45.42
C ALA A 135 -3.06 -8.54 -45.18
N ARG A 136 -4.11 -8.33 -44.38
CA ARG A 136 -4.63 -6.98 -44.07
C ARG A 136 -3.62 -6.09 -43.34
N SER A 137 -2.84 -6.66 -42.41
CA SER A 137 -1.76 -5.93 -41.73
C SER A 137 -0.66 -5.50 -42.70
N ALA A 138 -0.24 -6.39 -43.61
CA ALA A 138 0.73 -6.06 -44.65
C ALA A 138 0.21 -4.98 -45.61
N PHE A 139 -1.08 -5.01 -45.94
CA PHE A 139 -1.73 -3.93 -46.71
C PHE A 139 -1.75 -2.58 -45.97
N GLY A 140 -1.65 -2.57 -44.64
CA GLY A 140 -1.73 -1.40 -43.78
C GLY A 140 -0.51 -0.48 -43.82
N GLU A 141 0.68 -1.01 -44.12
CA GLU A 141 1.98 -0.31 -43.98
C GLU A 141 2.26 0.78 -45.03
N HIS A 142 1.38 0.96 -46.02
CA HIS A 142 1.55 2.03 -47.02
C HIS A 142 0.99 3.37 -46.52
N GLY A 143 1.85 4.40 -46.48
CA GLY A 143 1.61 5.73 -45.90
C GLY A 143 0.39 6.51 -46.42
N SER A 144 -0.04 7.47 -45.59
CA SER A 144 -1.19 8.36 -45.78
C SER A 144 -1.03 9.26 -47.01
N GLY A 145 -1.45 8.79 -48.17
CA GLY A 145 -1.35 9.52 -49.45
C GLY A 145 -1.39 8.63 -50.68
N SER A 146 -1.32 7.30 -50.53
CA SER A 146 -1.41 6.37 -51.65
C SER A 146 -2.85 6.23 -52.18
N PRO A 147 -3.05 6.03 -53.51
CA PRO A 147 -4.35 5.66 -54.11
C PRO A 147 -4.99 4.42 -53.45
N ILE A 148 -4.17 3.58 -52.82
CA ILE A 148 -4.56 2.41 -52.03
C ILE A 148 -5.44 2.82 -50.82
N MET A 149 -5.25 4.01 -50.23
CA MET A 149 -6.10 4.51 -49.14
C MET A 149 -7.54 4.81 -49.58
N GLU A 150 -7.74 5.25 -50.82
CA GLU A 150 -9.08 5.54 -51.35
C GLU A 150 -9.85 4.22 -51.62
N LEU A 151 -9.14 3.19 -52.07
CA LEU A 151 -9.66 1.82 -52.15
C LEU A 151 -9.94 1.23 -50.76
N LYS A 152 -9.09 1.50 -49.75
CA LYS A 152 -9.30 1.08 -48.35
C LYS A 152 -10.55 1.69 -47.72
N LYS A 153 -10.93 2.91 -48.10
CA LYS A 153 -12.20 3.53 -47.66
C LYS A 153 -13.43 2.85 -48.29
N ARG A 154 -13.27 2.23 -49.46
CA ARG A 154 -14.39 1.75 -50.29
C ARG A 154 -14.63 0.25 -50.23
N PHE A 155 -13.63 -0.56 -49.88
CA PHE A 155 -13.72 -2.04 -49.93
C PHE A 155 -13.38 -2.69 -48.59
N GLN A 156 -14.15 -3.72 -48.21
CA GLN A 156 -14.07 -4.39 -46.91
C GLN A 156 -12.87 -5.35 -46.83
N ASN A 157 -12.54 -5.98 -47.95
CA ASN A 157 -11.43 -6.91 -48.06
C ASN A 157 -10.57 -6.65 -49.32
N PRO A 158 -9.28 -7.03 -49.31
CA PRO A 158 -8.38 -6.81 -50.45
C PRO A 158 -8.75 -7.62 -51.71
N GLY A 159 -9.42 -8.77 -51.57
CA GLY A 159 -10.00 -9.53 -52.68
C GLY A 159 -11.21 -8.85 -53.35
N GLU A 160 -12.06 -8.13 -52.63
CA GLU A 160 -13.14 -7.30 -53.17
C GLU A 160 -12.58 -6.11 -53.93
N ALA A 161 -11.56 -5.45 -53.37
CA ALA A 161 -10.82 -4.40 -54.06
C ALA A 161 -10.18 -4.97 -55.35
N MET A 162 -9.58 -6.15 -55.29
CA MET A 162 -8.95 -6.79 -56.45
C MET A 162 -9.98 -7.25 -57.49
N ALA A 163 -11.15 -7.73 -57.08
CA ALA A 163 -12.25 -8.05 -57.96
C ALA A 163 -12.80 -6.80 -58.66
N TYR A 164 -12.92 -5.68 -57.95
CA TYR A 164 -13.32 -4.39 -58.52
C TYR A 164 -12.29 -3.88 -59.53
N VAL A 165 -10.99 -3.92 -59.19
CA VAL A 165 -9.91 -3.54 -60.11
C VAL A 165 -9.94 -4.44 -61.37
N LYS A 166 -10.09 -5.76 -61.20
CA LYS A 166 -10.18 -6.71 -62.32
C LYS A 166 -11.41 -6.49 -63.20
N ALA A 167 -12.56 -6.17 -62.60
CA ALA A 167 -13.82 -6.05 -63.32
C ALA A 167 -14.02 -4.68 -63.98
N LYS A 168 -13.41 -3.63 -63.44
CA LYS A 168 -13.77 -2.23 -63.78
C LYS A 168 -12.61 -1.36 -64.22
N ILE A 169 -11.36 -1.78 -63.98
CA ILE A 169 -10.16 -1.02 -64.36
C ILE A 169 -9.35 -1.80 -65.41
N LEU A 170 -9.18 -3.11 -65.20
CA LEU A 170 -8.45 -3.98 -66.15
C LEU A 170 -9.01 -4.00 -67.59
N PRO A 171 -10.34 -4.01 -67.82
CA PRO A 171 -10.89 -4.05 -69.18
C PRO A 171 -10.60 -2.78 -69.99
N ASP A 172 -10.39 -1.65 -69.32
CA ASP A 172 -10.09 -0.37 -69.96
C ASP A 172 -8.59 -0.25 -70.32
N PHE A 173 -7.72 -1.05 -69.68
CA PHE A 173 -6.29 -1.13 -69.98
C PHE A 173 -5.93 -2.21 -71.03
N LEU A 174 -6.89 -3.07 -71.40
CA LEU A 174 -6.70 -4.16 -72.36
C LEU A 174 -7.34 -3.87 -73.74
N LYS A 175 -7.73 -2.62 -73.99
CA LYS A 175 -8.34 -2.16 -75.24
C LYS A 175 -7.39 -1.39 -76.18
N ASP A 176 -6.11 -1.32 -75.86
CA ASP A 176 -5.05 -0.86 -76.75
C ASP A 176 -4.20 -2.04 -77.26
#